data_AF-A0A974NE51-F1
#
_entry.id   AF-A0A974NE51-F1
#
_cell.length_a   1.000
_cell.length_b   1.000
_cell.length_c   1.000
_cell.angle_alpha   90.00
_cell.angle_beta   90.00
_cell.angle_gamma   90.00
#
_symmetry.space_group_name_H-M   'P 1'
#
loop_
_entity.id
_entity.type
_entity.pdbx_description
1 polymer ?
#
loop_
_entity_poly.entity_id
_entity_poly.type
_entity_poly.pdbx_seq_one_letter_code
_entity_poly.pdbx_strand_id
1 'polypeptide(L)'
;MKTKKKISFKFYIIFLIVILLLIWGQTKDVTLLPAVKNQLSHISPQTNIAPANNAFVAMAGFNVYNTEDMVDEGFIVILKAIKSSEQTPFEYNMIFQAAKGHELTKLYQLPCDANFSNNQCLQDITEQAAVIRQLMQEQKGFVNNYLALQKFPEFAHILPANLNSTVPYQYISSVAQLLMANAILEVNAGNIDEGLSFLINDIKFYRHMLNSKQRNKEDTVIFINRLNQHYFVLDRLLHSGINLAPYLPELMPLLKPLTPQERNLVWTLENERNYQIAVQISLGHMYFYTGYNEISGCYNDSCAFDRYFSRLLYKFNGTLNAVYLDWQPTIDFAKVDYPLNDNFLEKLKSLREIEKNHHTFNVYRLYERYGFFFLKNYVGEKHKNTIYYEEGYTNIETLSDVCYSLNLAAAVRA
;
A
#
# COMPACT_ATOMS: atom_id res chain seq x y z
N MET A 1 40.93 56.55 -8.89
CA MET A 1 40.62 55.59 -9.98
C MET A 1 41.16 54.21 -9.59
N LYS A 2 40.30 53.22 -9.33
CA LYS A 2 40.75 51.83 -9.10
C LYS A 2 41.08 51.21 -10.46
N THR A 3 42.35 50.92 -10.72
CA THR A 3 42.81 50.16 -11.90
C THR A 3 42.16 48.78 -11.90
N LYS A 4 41.24 48.53 -12.85
CA LYS A 4 40.69 47.19 -13.09
C LYS A 4 41.85 46.26 -13.46
N LYS A 5 42.17 45.30 -12.57
CA LYS A 5 43.13 44.22 -12.88
C LYS A 5 42.62 43.49 -14.13
N LYS A 6 43.39 43.55 -15.23
CA LYS A 6 43.13 42.73 -16.43
C LYS A 6 43.36 41.27 -16.04
N ILE A 7 42.27 40.49 -16.00
CA ILE A 7 42.34 39.04 -15.84
C ILE A 7 43.10 38.49 -17.04
N SER A 8 44.15 37.70 -16.79
CA SER A 8 45.00 37.11 -17.82
C SER A 8 44.19 36.11 -18.68
N PHE A 9 44.43 36.10 -20.00
CA PHE A 9 43.81 35.15 -20.94
C PHE A 9 43.98 33.68 -20.51
N LYS A 10 45.09 33.34 -19.83
CA LYS A 10 45.33 32.01 -19.26
C LYS A 10 44.28 31.60 -18.23
N PHE A 11 43.78 32.55 -17.45
CA PHE A 11 42.73 32.30 -16.45
C PHE A 11 41.42 31.90 -17.13
N TYR A 12 41.07 32.54 -18.25
CA TYR A 12 39.88 32.17 -19.04
C TYR A 12 39.98 30.77 -19.63
N ILE A 13 41.16 30.38 -20.14
CA ILE A 13 41.38 29.02 -20.66
C ILE A 13 41.22 27.98 -19.55
N ILE A 14 41.86 28.19 -18.39
CA ILE A 14 41.75 27.26 -17.25
C ILE A 14 40.30 27.15 -16.80
N PHE A 15 39.60 28.28 -16.67
CA PHE A 15 38.19 28.31 -16.29
C PHE A 15 37.31 27.54 -17.29
N LEU A 16 37.55 27.71 -18.59
CA LEU A 16 36.79 27.02 -19.64
C LEU A 16 37.08 25.50 -19.66
N ILE A 17 38.34 25.08 -19.44
CA ILE A 17 38.70 23.67 -19.30
C ILE A 17 38.02 23.05 -18.08
N VAL A 18 37.99 23.74 -16.93
CA VAL A 18 37.30 23.27 -15.73
C VAL A 18 35.80 23.11 -16.00
N ILE A 19 35.16 24.07 -16.67
CA ILE A 19 33.75 23.94 -17.07
C ILE A 19 33.53 22.75 -18.00
N LEU A 20 34.38 22.56 -19.02
CA LEU A 20 34.25 21.43 -19.95
C LEU A 20 34.48 20.08 -19.27
N LEU A 21 35.42 19.98 -18.33
CA LEU A 21 35.67 18.77 -17.55
C LEU A 21 34.51 18.48 -16.58
N LEU A 22 33.92 19.52 -15.97
CA LEU A 22 32.72 19.38 -15.16
C LEU A 22 31.55 18.89 -16.02
N ILE A 23 31.31 19.49 -17.19
CA ILE A 23 30.28 19.04 -18.14
C ILE A 23 30.55 17.58 -18.54
N TRP A 24 31.79 17.25 -18.93
CA TRP A 24 32.14 15.89 -19.37
C TRP A 24 31.96 14.84 -18.26
N GLY A 25 32.44 15.11 -17.04
CA GLY A 25 32.22 14.24 -15.89
C GLY A 25 30.74 14.10 -15.52
N GLN A 26 29.95 15.17 -15.73
CA GLN A 26 28.52 15.16 -15.49
C GLN A 26 27.71 14.51 -16.64
N THR A 27 28.25 14.39 -17.85
CA THR A 27 27.57 13.64 -18.94
C THR A 27 27.73 12.13 -18.87
N LYS A 28 28.77 11.60 -18.20
CA LYS A 28 28.95 10.15 -18.08
C LYS A 28 28.10 9.57 -16.96
N ASP A 29 27.12 8.76 -17.31
CA ASP A 29 26.39 7.95 -16.33
C ASP A 29 27.31 6.87 -15.73
N VAL A 30 26.94 6.37 -14.55
CA VAL A 30 27.60 5.20 -13.96
C VAL A 30 27.17 3.94 -14.70
N THR A 31 27.96 2.87 -14.61
CA THR A 31 27.57 1.58 -15.17
C THR A 31 26.40 1.02 -14.36
N LEU A 32 25.36 0.55 -15.06
CA LEU A 32 24.24 -0.15 -14.42
C LEU A 32 24.75 -1.43 -13.76
N LEU A 33 24.38 -1.66 -12.49
CA LEU A 33 24.76 -2.85 -11.77
C LEU A 33 24.18 -4.10 -12.45
N PRO A 34 24.92 -5.23 -12.50
CA PRO A 34 24.41 -6.48 -13.08
C PRO A 34 23.10 -6.95 -12.44
N ALA A 35 22.96 -6.76 -11.12
CA ALA A 35 21.75 -7.11 -10.39
C ALA A 35 20.52 -6.30 -10.83
N VAL A 36 20.70 -4.99 -11.09
CA VAL A 36 19.63 -4.13 -11.62
C VAL A 36 19.26 -4.57 -13.03
N LYS A 37 20.24 -4.86 -13.89
CA LYS A 37 19.99 -5.36 -15.24
C LYS A 37 19.17 -6.66 -15.23
N ASN A 38 19.48 -7.59 -14.32
CA ASN A 38 18.67 -8.79 -14.13
C ASN A 38 17.26 -8.43 -13.66
N GLN A 39 17.11 -7.51 -12.71
CA GLN A 39 15.81 -7.10 -12.20
C GLN A 39 14.90 -6.52 -13.28
N LEU A 40 15.45 -5.73 -14.22
CA LEU A 40 14.69 -5.16 -15.34
C LEU A 40 14.00 -6.22 -16.19
N SER A 41 14.56 -7.42 -16.32
CA SER A 41 13.91 -8.53 -17.04
C SER A 41 12.71 -9.15 -16.30
N HIS A 42 12.51 -8.82 -15.02
CA HIS A 42 11.46 -9.38 -14.15
C HIS A 42 10.37 -8.35 -13.76
N ILE A 43 10.38 -7.15 -14.35
CA ILE A 43 9.41 -6.07 -14.02
C ILE A 43 8.00 -6.36 -14.57
N SER A 44 7.87 -7.27 -15.53
CA SER A 44 6.56 -7.79 -15.97
C SER A 44 6.17 -8.99 -15.10
N PRO A 45 5.06 -8.94 -14.35
CA PRO A 45 4.60 -10.06 -13.55
C PRO A 45 4.21 -11.20 -14.48
N GLN A 46 4.93 -12.32 -14.36
CA GLN A 46 4.46 -13.59 -14.89
C GLN A 46 3.67 -14.28 -13.78
N THR A 47 2.36 -14.44 -14.00
CA THR A 47 1.52 -15.30 -13.16
C THR A 47 1.15 -16.55 -13.94
N ASN A 48 1.14 -17.70 -13.25
CA ASN A 48 0.64 -18.97 -13.75
C ASN A 48 -0.83 -19.20 -13.34
N ILE A 49 -1.46 -18.24 -12.66
CA ILE A 49 -2.83 -18.34 -12.15
C ILE A 49 -3.80 -17.90 -13.25
N ALA A 50 -4.76 -18.76 -13.57
CA ALA A 50 -5.80 -18.45 -14.55
C ALA A 50 -6.70 -17.30 -14.05
N PRO A 51 -7.09 -16.33 -14.90
CA PRO A 51 -7.92 -15.20 -14.49
C PRO A 51 -9.21 -15.60 -13.76
N ALA A 52 -9.88 -16.65 -14.22
CA ALA A 52 -11.11 -17.16 -13.60
C ALA A 52 -10.93 -17.74 -12.19
N ASN A 53 -9.69 -18.08 -11.81
CA ASN A 53 -9.35 -18.59 -10.49
C ASN A 53 -8.71 -17.51 -9.60
N ASN A 54 -8.55 -16.28 -10.10
CA ASN A 54 -7.83 -15.22 -9.41
C ASN A 54 -8.78 -14.22 -8.73
N ALA A 55 -8.75 -14.19 -7.40
CA ALA A 55 -9.49 -13.24 -6.60
C ALA A 55 -9.19 -11.78 -6.97
N PHE A 56 -7.94 -11.42 -7.31
CA PHE A 56 -7.60 -10.05 -7.71
C PHE A 56 -8.37 -9.58 -8.95
N VAL A 57 -8.53 -10.46 -9.95
CA VAL A 57 -9.29 -10.16 -11.17
C VAL A 57 -10.76 -9.96 -10.83
N ALA A 58 -11.35 -10.85 -10.04
CA ALA A 58 -12.73 -10.69 -9.57
C ALA A 58 -12.93 -9.41 -8.75
N MET A 59 -11.97 -9.05 -7.90
CA MET A 59 -12.02 -7.80 -7.13
C MET A 59 -11.95 -6.55 -8.03
N ALA A 60 -11.22 -6.59 -9.14
CA ALA A 60 -11.19 -5.50 -10.11
C ALA A 60 -12.57 -5.26 -10.77
N GLY A 61 -13.36 -6.34 -10.95
CA GLY A 61 -14.72 -6.30 -11.48
C GLY A 61 -15.81 -6.24 -10.41
N PHE A 62 -15.47 -6.01 -9.14
CA PHE A 62 -16.42 -6.10 -8.01
C PHE A 62 -17.64 -5.18 -8.14
N ASN A 63 -17.55 -4.13 -8.96
CA ASN A 63 -18.58 -3.11 -9.15
C ASN A 63 -19.80 -3.57 -9.98
N VAL A 64 -19.78 -4.79 -10.54
CA VAL A 64 -20.93 -5.38 -11.24
C VAL A 64 -22.03 -5.80 -10.26
N TYR A 65 -23.28 -5.90 -10.71
CA TYR A 65 -24.37 -6.36 -9.83
C TYR A 65 -24.55 -7.89 -9.83
N ASN A 66 -24.02 -8.57 -10.86
CA ASN A 66 -24.10 -10.01 -11.03
C ASN A 66 -22.73 -10.66 -10.80
N THR A 67 -22.71 -11.65 -9.92
CA THR A 67 -21.50 -12.36 -9.49
C THR A 67 -20.76 -13.06 -10.63
N GLU A 68 -21.49 -13.60 -11.60
CA GLU A 68 -20.90 -14.34 -12.72
C GLU A 68 -20.03 -13.44 -13.62
N ASP A 69 -20.30 -12.13 -13.64
CA ASP A 69 -19.64 -11.16 -14.52
C ASP A 69 -18.37 -10.55 -13.90
N MET A 70 -18.08 -10.80 -12.60
CA MET A 70 -16.96 -10.15 -11.88
C MET A 70 -15.60 -10.40 -12.53
N VAL A 71 -15.35 -11.62 -13.00
CA VAL A 71 -14.06 -11.98 -13.61
C VAL A 71 -13.91 -11.31 -14.96
N ASP A 72 -14.93 -11.39 -15.81
CA ASP A 72 -14.89 -10.86 -17.17
C ASP A 72 -14.75 -9.33 -17.16
N GLU A 73 -15.53 -8.64 -16.34
CA GLU A 73 -15.45 -7.19 -16.17
C GLU A 73 -14.13 -6.77 -15.51
N GLY A 74 -13.65 -7.54 -14.53
CA GLY A 74 -12.35 -7.32 -13.91
C GLY A 74 -11.20 -7.42 -14.91
N PHE A 75 -11.27 -8.40 -15.81
CA PHE A 75 -10.28 -8.58 -16.87
C PHE A 75 -10.30 -7.42 -17.88
N ILE A 76 -11.49 -6.95 -18.28
CA ILE A 76 -11.66 -5.77 -19.14
C ILE A 76 -11.03 -4.53 -18.49
N VAL A 77 -11.31 -4.31 -17.21
CA VAL A 77 -10.79 -3.18 -16.42
C VAL A 77 -9.26 -3.21 -16.35
N ILE A 78 -8.68 -4.39 -16.06
CA ILE A 78 -7.23 -4.58 -16.01
C ILE A 78 -6.58 -4.36 -17.39
N LEU A 79 -7.12 -4.95 -18.45
CA LEU A 79 -6.60 -4.78 -19.81
C LEU A 79 -6.64 -3.32 -20.26
N LYS A 80 -7.71 -2.60 -19.93
CA LYS A 80 -7.83 -1.18 -20.21
C LYS A 80 -6.75 -0.37 -19.50
N ALA A 81 -6.47 -0.67 -18.23
CA ALA A 81 -5.41 0.00 -17.48
C ALA A 81 -4.01 -0.30 -18.04
N ILE A 82 -3.73 -1.56 -18.39
CA ILE A 82 -2.46 -1.95 -19.04
C ILE A 82 -2.29 -1.16 -20.34
N LYS A 83 -3.30 -1.18 -21.22
CA LYS A 83 -3.26 -0.44 -22.50
C LYS A 83 -3.13 1.07 -22.30
N SER A 84 -3.78 1.63 -21.29
CA SER A 84 -3.63 3.05 -20.95
C SER A 84 -2.19 3.35 -20.52
N SER A 85 -1.59 2.50 -19.69
CA SER A 85 -0.20 2.67 -19.23
C SER A 85 0.82 2.57 -20.36
N GLU A 86 0.53 1.85 -21.44
CA GLU A 86 1.38 1.82 -22.63
C GLU A 86 1.33 3.15 -23.41
N GLN A 87 0.20 3.86 -23.35
CA GLN A 87 -0.03 5.14 -24.05
C GLN A 87 0.44 6.34 -23.21
N THR A 88 0.18 6.31 -21.90
CA THR A 88 0.58 7.30 -20.91
C THR A 88 1.42 6.62 -19.83
N PRO A 89 2.70 6.30 -20.12
CA PRO A 89 3.56 5.53 -19.20
C PRO A 89 3.89 6.25 -17.89
N PHE A 90 3.37 7.45 -17.68
CA PHE A 90 3.50 8.24 -16.46
C PHE A 90 2.24 8.37 -15.63
N GLU A 91 1.10 7.87 -16.14
CA GLU A 91 -0.12 7.73 -15.38
C GLU A 91 -0.09 6.35 -14.71
N TYR A 92 0.67 6.26 -13.63
CA TYR A 92 0.94 5.00 -12.93
C TYR A 92 -0.21 4.55 -12.01
N ASN A 93 -1.16 5.44 -11.70
CA ASN A 93 -2.26 5.13 -10.80
C ASN A 93 -3.45 4.63 -11.61
N MET A 94 -3.79 3.35 -11.46
CA MET A 94 -5.06 2.83 -11.92
C MET A 94 -6.17 3.36 -11.00
N ILE A 95 -6.95 4.33 -11.50
CA ILE A 95 -8.15 4.78 -10.79
C ILE A 95 -9.28 3.87 -11.20
N PHE A 96 -9.70 2.96 -10.31
CA PHE A 96 -10.96 2.24 -10.50
C PHE A 96 -12.09 3.26 -10.47
N GLN A 97 -12.84 3.35 -11.57
CA GLN A 97 -14.00 4.22 -11.60
C GLN A 97 -15.02 3.68 -10.61
N ALA A 98 -15.37 4.53 -9.65
CA ALA A 98 -16.54 4.35 -8.81
C ALA A 98 -17.75 4.05 -9.70
N ALA A 99 -18.55 3.04 -9.34
CA ALA A 99 -19.83 2.84 -10.00
C ALA A 99 -20.64 4.14 -9.93
N LYS A 100 -20.98 4.72 -11.09
CA LYS A 100 -21.71 5.99 -11.16
C LYS A 100 -23.01 5.87 -10.36
N GLY A 101 -23.21 6.74 -9.37
CA GLY A 101 -24.44 6.80 -8.58
C GLY A 101 -24.47 5.93 -7.32
N HIS A 102 -23.39 5.23 -6.99
CA HIS A 102 -23.33 4.44 -5.76
C HIS A 102 -22.23 4.97 -4.84
N GLU A 103 -22.63 5.73 -3.82
CA GLU A 103 -21.78 6.19 -2.72
C GLU A 103 -21.46 5.02 -1.77
N LEU A 104 -20.88 3.93 -2.30
CA LEU A 104 -20.63 2.71 -1.54
C LEU A 104 -19.69 2.96 -0.33
N THR A 105 -18.77 3.92 -0.45
CA THR A 105 -17.91 4.39 0.64
C THR A 105 -18.66 5.09 1.77
N LYS A 106 -19.88 5.59 1.52
CA LYS A 106 -20.78 6.11 2.54
C LYS A 106 -21.73 5.06 3.11
N LEU A 107 -21.75 3.83 2.57
CA LEU A 107 -22.78 2.85 2.95
C LEU A 107 -22.70 2.48 4.42
N TYR A 108 -21.50 2.14 4.90
CA TYR A 108 -21.37 1.71 6.27
C TYR A 108 -19.90 1.72 6.72
N GLN A 109 -19.66 2.31 7.88
CA GLN A 109 -18.42 2.17 8.64
C GLN A 109 -18.77 1.49 9.96
N LEU A 110 -18.18 0.33 10.20
CA LEU A 110 -18.46 -0.44 11.41
C LEU A 110 -17.94 0.31 12.65
N PRO A 111 -18.76 0.53 13.70
CA PRO A 111 -18.31 1.12 14.96
C PRO A 111 -17.21 0.31 15.67
N CYS A 112 -17.15 -0.99 15.41
CA CYS A 112 -16.11 -1.89 15.93
C CYS A 112 -14.83 -1.77 15.10
N ASP A 113 -14.09 -0.68 15.33
CA ASP A 113 -12.76 -0.49 14.77
C ASP A 113 -11.69 -0.74 15.83
N ALA A 114 -10.82 -1.71 15.55
CA ALA A 114 -9.68 -2.05 16.40
C ALA A 114 -8.73 -0.86 16.62
N ASN A 115 -8.66 0.07 15.66
CA ASN A 115 -7.79 1.26 15.75
C ASN A 115 -8.29 2.26 16.80
N PHE A 116 -9.61 2.40 16.93
CA PHE A 116 -10.23 3.34 17.87
C PHE A 116 -10.58 2.69 19.23
N SER A 117 -10.42 1.37 19.35
CA SER A 117 -10.67 0.62 20.60
C SER A 117 -12.04 0.94 21.23
N ASN A 118 -13.08 1.09 20.40
CA ASN A 118 -14.43 1.40 20.86
C ASN A 118 -15.02 0.18 21.60
N ASN A 119 -15.02 0.24 22.93
CA ASN A 119 -15.56 -0.83 23.77
C ASN A 119 -17.09 -0.95 23.71
N GLN A 120 -17.81 0.08 23.27
CA GLN A 120 -19.28 0.11 23.14
C GLN A 120 -19.77 -0.33 21.76
N CYS A 121 -18.86 -0.73 20.87
CA CYS A 121 -19.19 -0.91 19.47
C CYS A 121 -20.30 -1.94 19.18
N LEU A 122 -20.45 -3.00 19.99
CA LEU A 122 -21.54 -3.97 19.84
C LEU A 122 -22.92 -3.35 20.12
N GLN A 123 -22.98 -2.42 21.09
CA GLN A 123 -24.20 -1.67 21.39
C GLN A 123 -24.52 -0.71 20.25
N ASP A 124 -23.54 0.05 19.77
CA ASP A 124 -23.69 1.00 18.67
C ASP A 124 -24.23 0.33 17.38
N ILE A 125 -23.80 -0.91 17.13
CA ILE A 125 -24.30 -1.74 16.01
C ILE A 125 -25.74 -2.16 16.23
N THR A 126 -26.09 -2.57 17.46
CA THR A 126 -27.44 -3.00 17.82
C THR A 126 -28.44 -1.85 17.66
N GLU A 127 -28.05 -0.63 18.03
CA GLU A 127 -28.85 0.58 17.86
C GLU A 127 -29.09 0.93 16.38
N GLN A 128 -28.22 0.47 15.48
CA GLN A 128 -28.30 0.67 14.03
C GLN A 128 -28.94 -0.51 13.27
N ALA A 129 -29.53 -1.49 13.97
CA ALA A 129 -30.00 -2.74 13.35
C ALA A 129 -30.95 -2.54 12.15
N ALA A 130 -31.88 -1.59 12.22
CA ALA A 130 -32.81 -1.30 11.13
C ALA A 130 -32.09 -0.79 9.86
N VAL A 131 -31.12 0.11 10.05
CA VAL A 131 -30.31 0.69 8.96
C VAL A 131 -29.44 -0.40 8.33
N ILE A 132 -28.76 -1.22 9.13
CA ILE A 132 -27.93 -2.32 8.64
C ILE A 132 -28.76 -3.31 7.80
N ARG A 133 -29.93 -3.71 8.27
CA ARG A 133 -30.82 -4.63 7.53
C ARG A 133 -31.33 -4.02 6.24
N GLN A 134 -31.66 -2.72 6.23
CA GLN A 134 -32.06 -2.01 5.01
C GLN A 134 -30.90 -2.00 3.99
N LEU A 135 -29.69 -1.64 4.42
CA LEU A 135 -28.50 -1.61 3.57
C LEU A 135 -28.18 -3.01 3.01
N MET A 136 -28.32 -4.07 3.80
CA MET A 136 -28.14 -5.46 3.33
C MET A 136 -29.08 -5.81 2.17
N GLN A 137 -30.31 -5.28 2.15
CA GLN A 137 -31.25 -5.50 1.04
C GLN A 137 -30.92 -4.62 -0.17
N GLU A 138 -30.63 -3.34 0.04
CA GLU A 138 -30.30 -2.40 -1.03
C GLU A 138 -28.99 -2.76 -1.76
N GLN A 139 -28.05 -3.40 -1.06
CA GLN A 139 -26.72 -3.75 -1.56
C GLN A 139 -26.57 -5.26 -1.83
N LYS A 140 -27.67 -5.99 -2.01
CA LYS A 140 -27.67 -7.45 -2.18
C LYS A 140 -26.73 -7.94 -3.28
N GLY A 141 -26.62 -7.21 -4.41
CA GLY A 141 -25.69 -7.55 -5.49
C GLY A 141 -24.23 -7.57 -5.03
N PHE A 142 -23.79 -6.51 -4.34
CA PHE A 142 -22.42 -6.43 -3.82
C PHE A 142 -22.15 -7.40 -2.67
N VAL A 143 -23.16 -7.65 -1.83
CA VAL A 143 -23.09 -8.70 -0.80
C VAL A 143 -22.83 -10.06 -1.45
N ASN A 144 -23.58 -10.42 -2.50
CA ASN A 144 -23.38 -11.68 -3.22
C ASN A 144 -21.98 -11.76 -3.86
N ASN A 145 -21.52 -10.66 -4.46
CA ASN A 145 -20.16 -10.58 -5.01
C ASN A 145 -19.10 -10.84 -3.94
N TYR A 146 -19.24 -10.25 -2.74
CA TYR A 146 -18.31 -10.47 -1.64
C TYR A 146 -18.28 -11.93 -1.18
N LEU A 147 -19.46 -12.52 -0.99
CA LEU A 147 -19.58 -13.94 -0.59
C LEU A 147 -19.04 -14.89 -1.67
N ALA A 148 -19.13 -14.51 -2.94
CA ALA A 148 -18.52 -15.27 -4.03
C ALA A 148 -17.00 -15.09 -4.10
N LEU A 149 -16.51 -13.88 -3.80
CA LEU A 149 -15.09 -13.59 -3.73
C LEU A 149 -14.36 -14.48 -2.71
N GLN A 150 -15.01 -14.77 -1.59
CA GLN A 150 -14.48 -15.68 -0.55
C GLN A 150 -14.23 -17.11 -1.05
N LYS A 151 -14.79 -17.50 -2.21
CA LYS A 151 -14.67 -18.86 -2.79
C LYS A 151 -13.53 -18.98 -3.80
N PHE A 152 -12.85 -17.90 -4.15
CA PHE A 152 -11.75 -17.95 -5.11
C PHE A 152 -10.56 -18.71 -4.52
N PRO A 153 -9.97 -19.65 -5.28
CA PRO A 153 -8.93 -20.55 -4.76
C PRO A 153 -7.53 -19.93 -4.73
N GLU A 154 -7.32 -18.84 -5.47
CA GLU A 154 -6.01 -18.20 -5.61
C GLU A 154 -6.13 -16.68 -5.64
N PHE A 155 -5.05 -16.01 -5.23
CA PHE A 155 -4.91 -14.56 -5.33
C PHE A 155 -3.56 -14.25 -5.97
N ALA A 156 -3.55 -13.39 -6.98
CA ALA A 156 -2.34 -12.82 -7.50
C ALA A 156 -2.58 -11.42 -8.04
N HIS A 157 -1.78 -10.47 -7.57
CA HIS A 157 -1.69 -9.14 -8.11
C HIS A 157 -0.97 -9.21 -9.47
N ILE A 158 -1.76 -9.19 -10.56
CA ILE A 158 -1.28 -9.41 -11.92
C ILE A 158 -0.88 -8.12 -12.66
N LEU A 159 -0.95 -6.97 -11.98
CA LEU A 159 -0.64 -5.70 -12.63
C LEU A 159 0.87 -5.54 -12.84
N PRO A 160 1.28 -5.05 -14.02
CA PRO A 160 2.65 -4.63 -14.29
C PRO A 160 3.22 -3.80 -13.15
N ALA A 161 4.50 -4.00 -12.80
CA ALA A 161 5.07 -3.28 -11.67
C ALA A 161 5.15 -1.77 -11.89
N ASN A 162 4.99 -1.23 -13.11
CA ASN A 162 4.85 0.21 -13.34
C ASN A 162 3.44 0.75 -13.00
N LEU A 163 2.46 -0.12 -12.75
CA LEU A 163 1.12 0.28 -12.36
C LEU A 163 0.95 0.11 -10.85
N ASN A 164 0.76 1.24 -10.17
CA ASN A 164 0.21 1.23 -8.82
C ASN A 164 -1.30 1.18 -8.90
N SER A 165 -1.90 0.29 -8.15
CA SER A 165 -3.32 0.04 -8.20
C SER A 165 -3.77 -0.47 -6.86
N THR A 166 -4.55 0.34 -6.17
CA THR A 166 -5.48 -0.19 -5.19
C THR A 166 -6.68 -0.68 -5.96
N VAL A 167 -6.95 -1.99 -5.92
CA VAL A 167 -8.29 -2.56 -6.18
C VAL A 167 -9.37 -1.63 -5.57
N PRO A 168 -10.64 -1.64 -6.00
CA PRO A 168 -11.74 -0.94 -5.33
C PRO A 168 -12.01 -1.46 -3.90
N TYR A 169 -10.97 -1.56 -3.08
CA TYR A 169 -10.93 -2.01 -1.71
C TYR A 169 -11.87 -1.22 -0.83
N GLN A 170 -12.11 0.05 -1.15
CA GLN A 170 -13.12 0.85 -0.46
C GLN A 170 -14.51 0.19 -0.50
N TYR A 171 -14.91 -0.37 -1.63
CA TYR A 171 -16.21 -1.02 -1.84
C TYR A 171 -16.26 -2.37 -1.12
N ILE A 172 -15.25 -3.20 -1.37
CA ILE A 172 -15.09 -4.51 -0.73
C ILE A 172 -15.06 -4.34 0.79
N SER A 173 -14.36 -3.32 1.26
CA SER A 173 -14.25 -2.92 2.67
C SER A 173 -15.58 -2.57 3.31
N SER A 174 -16.38 -1.72 2.66
CA SER A 174 -17.68 -1.32 3.19
C SER A 174 -18.67 -2.48 3.22
N VAL A 175 -18.65 -3.36 2.20
CA VAL A 175 -19.50 -4.56 2.19
C VAL A 175 -19.06 -5.56 3.27
N ALA A 176 -17.75 -5.78 3.44
CA ALA A 176 -17.21 -6.60 4.52
C ALA A 176 -17.64 -6.08 5.90
N GLN A 177 -17.58 -4.76 6.11
CA GLN A 177 -18.03 -4.12 7.35
C GLN A 177 -19.52 -4.28 7.58
N LEU A 178 -20.34 -4.12 6.54
CA LEU A 178 -21.79 -4.32 6.62
C LEU A 178 -22.13 -5.78 6.99
N LEU A 179 -21.47 -6.75 6.36
CA LEU A 179 -21.65 -8.17 6.66
C LEU A 179 -21.18 -8.53 8.08
N MET A 180 -20.07 -7.94 8.53
CA MET A 180 -19.59 -8.09 9.91
C MET A 180 -20.59 -7.51 10.92
N ALA A 181 -21.19 -6.36 10.63
CA ALA A 181 -22.25 -5.77 11.45
C ALA A 181 -23.47 -6.69 11.51
N ASN A 182 -23.90 -7.23 10.36
CA ASN A 182 -25.00 -8.18 10.29
C ASN A 182 -24.71 -9.44 11.10
N ALA A 183 -23.49 -9.99 11.01
CA ALA A 183 -23.07 -11.14 11.81
C ALA A 183 -23.17 -10.87 13.33
N ILE A 184 -22.81 -9.67 13.78
CA ILE A 184 -22.96 -9.25 15.18
C ILE A 184 -24.45 -9.19 15.58
N LEU A 185 -25.32 -8.66 14.70
CA LEU A 185 -26.76 -8.65 14.95
C LEU A 185 -27.35 -10.06 15.05
N GLU A 186 -26.90 -10.99 14.21
CA GLU A 186 -27.33 -12.40 14.27
C GLU A 186 -26.91 -13.06 15.58
N VAL A 187 -25.66 -12.85 16.03
CA VAL A 187 -25.21 -13.34 17.34
C VAL A 187 -26.06 -12.75 18.47
N ASN A 188 -26.33 -11.45 18.46
CA ASN A 188 -27.16 -10.78 19.48
C ASN A 188 -28.62 -11.26 19.47
N ALA A 189 -29.14 -11.68 18.31
CA ALA A 189 -30.47 -12.25 18.17
C ALA A 189 -30.57 -13.73 18.61
N GLY A 190 -29.44 -14.36 18.96
CA GLY A 190 -29.36 -15.77 19.34
C GLY A 190 -29.01 -16.72 18.19
N ASN A 191 -28.83 -16.21 16.96
CA ASN A 191 -28.41 -16.96 15.77
C ASN A 191 -26.87 -17.05 15.72
N ILE A 192 -26.28 -17.63 16.77
CA ILE A 192 -24.82 -17.65 16.97
C ILE A 192 -24.10 -18.38 15.82
N ASP A 193 -24.65 -19.50 15.35
CA ASP A 193 -24.09 -20.28 14.24
C ASP A 193 -23.92 -19.45 12.96
N GLU A 194 -24.95 -18.67 12.60
CA GLU A 194 -24.96 -17.87 11.38
C GLU A 194 -23.93 -16.74 11.45
N GLY A 195 -23.93 -15.99 12.56
CA GLY A 195 -22.99 -14.88 12.75
C GLY A 195 -21.53 -15.35 12.84
N LEU A 196 -21.25 -16.41 13.59
CA LEU A 196 -19.88 -16.93 13.70
C LEU A 196 -19.40 -17.60 12.42
N SER A 197 -20.27 -18.28 11.67
CA SER A 197 -19.90 -18.88 10.39
C SER A 197 -19.37 -17.82 9.41
N PHE A 198 -20.02 -16.66 9.33
CA PHE A 198 -19.53 -15.54 8.53
C PHE A 198 -18.14 -15.08 9.00
N LEU A 199 -17.97 -14.77 10.30
CA LEU A 199 -16.70 -14.29 10.83
C LEU A 199 -15.56 -15.29 10.59
N ILE A 200 -15.81 -16.58 10.80
CA ILE A 200 -14.86 -17.67 10.56
C ILE A 200 -14.47 -17.73 9.09
N ASN A 201 -15.43 -17.69 8.17
CA ASN A 201 -15.17 -17.76 6.73
C ASN A 201 -14.40 -16.53 6.23
N ASP A 202 -14.69 -15.35 6.78
CA ASP A 202 -14.01 -14.12 6.39
C ASP A 202 -12.56 -14.09 6.90
N ILE A 203 -12.31 -14.57 8.12
CA ILE A 203 -10.94 -14.79 8.62
C ILE A 203 -10.19 -15.79 7.74
N LYS A 204 -10.81 -16.93 7.39
CA LYS A 204 -10.21 -17.93 6.47
C LYS A 204 -9.84 -17.30 5.13
N PHE A 205 -10.73 -16.47 4.57
CA PHE A 205 -10.49 -15.75 3.33
C PHE A 205 -9.27 -14.82 3.43
N TYR A 206 -9.21 -13.91 4.40
CA TYR A 206 -8.09 -12.98 4.52
C TYR A 206 -6.76 -13.68 4.84
N ARG A 207 -6.77 -14.75 5.64
CA ARG A 207 -5.58 -15.60 5.87
C ARG A 207 -5.12 -16.28 4.59
N HIS A 208 -6.06 -16.80 3.80
CA HIS A 208 -5.76 -17.38 2.49
C HIS A 208 -5.15 -16.35 1.53
N MET A 209 -5.70 -15.13 1.47
CA MET A 209 -5.14 -14.04 0.67
C MET A 209 -3.72 -13.65 1.13
N LEU A 210 -3.47 -13.56 2.45
CA LEU A 210 -2.13 -13.31 3.01
C LEU A 210 -1.14 -14.43 2.72
N ASN A 211 -1.61 -15.66 2.51
CA ASN A 211 -0.72 -16.77 2.15
C ASN A 211 -0.20 -16.66 0.70
N SER A 212 -0.84 -15.87 -0.16
CA SER A 212 -0.41 -15.69 -1.55
C SER A 212 0.96 -15.03 -1.65
N LYS A 213 1.85 -15.58 -2.47
CA LYS A 213 3.15 -14.97 -2.77
C LYS A 213 3.03 -13.70 -3.61
N GLN A 214 1.96 -13.52 -4.36
CA GLN A 214 1.82 -12.46 -5.36
C GLN A 214 0.91 -11.34 -4.86
N ARG A 215 1.23 -10.74 -3.69
CA ARG A 215 0.42 -9.68 -3.07
C ARG A 215 1.23 -8.40 -2.85
N ASN A 216 0.69 -7.26 -3.23
CA ASN A 216 1.39 -5.99 -3.03
C ASN A 216 1.28 -5.55 -1.56
N LYS A 217 1.80 -4.35 -1.32
CA LYS A 217 1.89 -3.71 -0.01
C LYS A 217 0.51 -3.29 0.48
N GLU A 218 -0.28 -2.66 -0.37
CA GLU A 218 -1.64 -2.22 -0.12
C GLU A 218 -2.55 -3.41 0.24
N ASP A 219 -2.48 -4.49 -0.56
CA ASP A 219 -3.17 -5.77 -0.33
C ASP A 219 -2.86 -6.28 1.08
N THR A 220 -1.56 -6.34 1.44
CA THR A 220 -1.10 -6.84 2.73
C THR A 220 -1.64 -6.00 3.90
N VAL A 221 -1.55 -4.67 3.81
CA VAL A 221 -2.05 -3.76 4.85
C VAL A 221 -3.55 -3.93 5.04
N ILE A 222 -4.31 -4.03 3.95
CA ILE A 222 -5.77 -4.15 4.00
C ILE A 222 -6.18 -5.49 4.61
N PHE A 223 -5.57 -6.60 4.18
CA PHE A 223 -5.89 -7.92 4.74
C PHE A 223 -5.55 -8.04 6.22
N ILE A 224 -4.41 -7.46 6.66
CA ILE A 224 -4.05 -7.42 8.09
C ILE A 224 -5.04 -6.58 8.89
N ASN A 225 -5.41 -5.40 8.38
CA ASN A 225 -6.38 -4.54 9.06
C ASN A 225 -7.75 -5.24 9.22
N ARG A 226 -8.18 -5.97 8.19
CA ARG A 226 -9.42 -6.76 8.23
C ARG A 226 -9.35 -7.86 9.28
N LEU A 227 -8.27 -8.62 9.34
CA LEU A 227 -8.07 -9.64 10.39
C LEU A 227 -8.11 -9.04 11.80
N ASN A 228 -7.46 -7.89 12.02
CA ASN A 228 -7.49 -7.21 13.31
C ASN A 228 -8.91 -6.80 13.71
N GLN A 229 -9.72 -6.32 12.76
CA GLN A 229 -11.13 -5.99 13.02
C GLN A 229 -11.93 -7.23 13.41
N HIS A 230 -11.76 -8.36 12.73
CA HIS A 230 -12.43 -9.61 13.10
C HIS A 230 -12.01 -10.11 14.49
N TYR A 231 -10.71 -10.07 14.81
CA TYR A 231 -10.23 -10.48 16.13
C TYR A 231 -10.75 -9.56 17.24
N PHE A 232 -10.81 -8.26 16.98
CA PHE A 232 -11.41 -7.31 17.90
C PHE A 232 -12.90 -7.61 18.12
N VAL A 233 -13.66 -7.89 17.06
CA VAL A 233 -15.09 -8.28 17.18
C VAL A 233 -15.25 -9.57 17.97
N LEU A 234 -14.45 -10.60 17.70
CA LEU A 234 -14.50 -11.86 18.46
C LEU A 234 -14.19 -11.65 19.95
N ASP A 235 -13.19 -10.81 20.25
CA ASP A 235 -12.86 -10.40 21.62
C ASP A 235 -14.04 -9.67 22.29
N ARG A 236 -14.70 -8.74 21.60
CA ARG A 236 -15.89 -8.05 22.13
C ARG A 236 -17.06 -9.00 22.38
N LEU A 237 -17.31 -9.95 21.47
CA LEU A 237 -18.36 -10.97 21.62
C LEU A 237 -18.08 -11.91 22.81
N LEU A 238 -16.82 -12.26 23.04
CA LEU A 238 -16.42 -13.04 24.22
C LEU A 238 -16.72 -12.26 25.51
N HIS A 239 -16.38 -10.96 25.55
CA HIS A 239 -16.63 -10.10 26.71
C HIS A 239 -18.12 -9.77 26.93
N SER A 240 -18.98 -9.92 25.91
CA SER A 240 -20.43 -9.73 26.06
C SER A 240 -21.15 -10.95 26.67
N GLY A 241 -20.42 -12.02 26.99
CA GLY A 241 -20.96 -13.23 27.62
C GLY A 241 -21.48 -14.29 26.64
N ILE A 242 -21.18 -14.16 25.34
CA ILE A 242 -21.50 -15.20 24.35
C ILE A 242 -20.62 -16.43 24.59
N ASN A 243 -21.25 -17.61 24.65
CA ASN A 243 -20.54 -18.87 24.80
C ASN A 243 -19.92 -19.33 23.47
N LEU A 244 -18.64 -19.00 23.26
CA LEU A 244 -17.89 -19.40 22.07
C LEU A 244 -17.34 -20.84 22.13
N ALA A 245 -17.51 -21.56 23.25
CA ALA A 245 -16.91 -22.89 23.45
C ALA A 245 -17.18 -23.91 22.31
N PRO A 246 -18.40 -24.00 21.74
CA PRO A 246 -18.67 -24.92 20.63
C PRO A 246 -17.86 -24.61 19.35
N TYR A 247 -17.44 -23.36 19.16
CA TYR A 247 -16.77 -22.88 17.94
C TYR A 247 -15.24 -22.81 18.09
N LEU A 248 -14.72 -22.99 19.32
CA LEU A 248 -13.28 -23.00 19.58
C LEU A 248 -12.49 -23.96 18.66
N PRO A 249 -12.95 -25.18 18.34
CA PRO A 249 -12.20 -26.06 17.43
C PRO A 249 -11.94 -25.45 16.05
N GLU A 250 -12.85 -24.62 15.54
CA GLU A 250 -12.72 -23.93 14.26
C GLU A 250 -11.99 -22.59 14.38
N LEU A 251 -12.22 -21.86 15.48
CA LEU A 251 -11.60 -20.55 15.73
C LEU A 251 -10.12 -20.67 16.11
N MET A 252 -9.75 -21.65 16.94
CA MET A 252 -8.38 -21.76 17.47
C MET A 252 -7.30 -21.83 16.38
N PRO A 253 -7.43 -22.61 15.29
CA PRO A 253 -6.47 -22.58 14.19
C PRO A 253 -6.34 -21.20 13.53
N LEU A 254 -7.43 -20.45 13.47
CA LEU A 254 -7.52 -19.15 12.82
C LEU A 254 -7.02 -18.01 13.70
N LEU A 255 -7.03 -18.18 15.02
CA LEU A 255 -6.50 -17.22 15.98
C LEU A 255 -4.99 -17.36 16.21
N LYS A 256 -4.38 -18.49 15.81
CA LYS A 256 -2.92 -18.67 15.90
C LYS A 256 -2.18 -17.52 15.20
N PRO A 257 -0.97 -17.18 15.68
CA PRO A 257 -0.10 -16.23 14.98
C PRO A 257 0.02 -16.55 13.49
N LEU A 258 0.11 -15.50 12.67
CA LEU A 258 0.34 -15.65 11.24
C LEU A 258 1.57 -16.53 10.98
N THR A 259 1.41 -17.46 10.05
CA THR A 259 2.46 -18.37 9.58
C THR A 259 3.61 -17.59 8.94
N PRO A 260 4.81 -18.17 8.82
CA PRO A 260 5.93 -17.51 8.13
C PRO A 260 5.57 -17.03 6.72
N GLN A 261 4.76 -17.80 5.98
CA GLN A 261 4.32 -17.44 4.63
C GLN A 261 3.34 -16.25 4.62
N GLU A 262 2.36 -16.22 5.54
CA GLU A 262 1.43 -15.10 5.71
C GLU A 262 2.15 -13.80 6.13
N ARG A 263 3.25 -13.92 6.88
CA ARG A 263 4.09 -12.78 7.30
C ARG A 263 5.17 -12.39 6.30
N ASN A 264 5.38 -13.18 5.25
CA ASN A 264 6.49 -12.98 4.32
C ASN A 264 6.25 -11.72 3.48
N LEU A 265 7.12 -10.70 3.64
CA LEU A 265 7.05 -9.45 2.90
C LEU A 265 8.05 -9.38 1.74
N VAL A 266 8.86 -10.42 1.49
CA VAL A 266 9.95 -10.37 0.51
C VAL A 266 9.41 -9.99 -0.87
N TRP A 267 8.37 -10.69 -1.34
CA TRP A 267 7.79 -10.38 -2.65
C TRP A 267 7.19 -8.98 -2.69
N THR A 268 6.48 -8.59 -1.63
CA THR A 268 5.89 -7.25 -1.51
C THR A 268 6.95 -6.16 -1.64
N LEU A 269 8.07 -6.29 -0.92
CA LEU A 269 9.18 -5.34 -0.96
C LEU A 269 9.93 -5.36 -2.30
N GLU A 270 10.09 -6.55 -2.91
CA GLU A 270 10.65 -6.68 -4.25
C GLU A 270 9.78 -5.95 -5.28
N ASN A 271 8.46 -6.05 -5.14
CA ASN A 271 7.51 -5.35 -6.00
C ASN A 271 7.54 -3.84 -5.81
N GLU A 272 7.62 -3.33 -4.58
CA GLU A 272 7.80 -1.89 -4.31
C GLU A 272 9.08 -1.35 -4.93
N ARG A 273 10.19 -2.09 -4.80
CA ARG A 273 11.45 -1.75 -5.47
C ARG A 273 11.26 -1.72 -6.98
N ASN A 274 10.62 -2.74 -7.55
CA ASN A 274 10.40 -2.84 -8.99
C ASN A 274 9.50 -1.72 -9.50
N TYR A 275 8.46 -1.35 -8.74
CA TYR A 275 7.61 -0.21 -9.01
C TYR A 275 8.41 1.08 -9.03
N GLN A 276 9.23 1.34 -8.01
CA GLN A 276 10.09 2.53 -8.01
C GLN A 276 11.07 2.55 -9.19
N ILE A 277 11.69 1.41 -9.53
CA ILE A 277 12.56 1.31 -10.71
C ILE A 277 11.77 1.66 -11.98
N ALA A 278 10.57 1.09 -12.16
CA ALA A 278 9.75 1.30 -13.34
C ALA A 278 9.24 2.74 -13.47
N VAL A 279 8.88 3.37 -12.35
CA VAL A 279 8.54 4.81 -12.28
C VAL A 279 9.75 5.66 -12.65
N GLN A 280 10.94 5.36 -12.13
CA GLN A 280 12.16 6.13 -12.49
C GLN A 280 12.54 5.95 -13.97
N ILE A 281 12.34 4.77 -14.55
CA ILE A 281 12.53 4.54 -15.99
C ILE A 281 11.60 5.45 -16.79
N SER A 282 10.33 5.48 -16.41
CA SER A 282 9.28 6.22 -17.12
C SER A 282 9.42 7.74 -16.95
N LEU A 283 9.76 8.21 -15.74
CA LEU A 283 10.13 9.60 -15.48
C LEU A 283 11.40 10.00 -16.24
N GLY A 284 12.44 9.17 -16.20
CA GLY A 284 13.66 9.39 -16.97
C GLY A 284 13.36 9.50 -18.47
N HIS A 285 12.53 8.60 -19.00
CA HIS A 285 12.09 8.65 -20.39
C HIS A 285 11.40 9.99 -20.71
N MET A 286 10.50 10.47 -19.85
CA MET A 286 9.87 11.79 -20.06
C MET A 286 10.84 12.96 -19.99
N TYR A 287 11.69 12.98 -18.96
CA TYR A 287 12.68 14.03 -18.77
C TYR A 287 13.63 14.11 -19.96
N PHE A 288 14.05 12.97 -20.53
CA PHE A 288 15.05 12.92 -21.58
C PHE A 288 14.50 12.98 -23.00
N TYR A 289 13.34 12.36 -23.28
CA TYR A 289 12.89 12.11 -24.65
C TYR A 289 11.65 12.89 -25.06
N THR A 290 10.67 13.08 -24.17
CA THR A 290 9.41 13.71 -24.56
C THR A 290 9.37 15.21 -24.29
N GLY A 291 10.20 15.71 -23.38
CA GLY A 291 10.23 17.14 -23.04
C GLY A 291 8.94 17.65 -22.39
N TYR A 292 8.12 16.75 -21.87
CA TYR A 292 6.88 17.10 -21.17
C TYR A 292 7.19 17.90 -19.90
N ASN A 293 6.53 19.06 -19.78
CA ASN A 293 6.87 20.13 -18.84
C ASN A 293 6.02 20.13 -17.55
N GLU A 294 4.98 19.29 -17.49
CA GLU A 294 3.95 19.36 -16.45
C GLU A 294 4.36 18.65 -15.14
N ILE A 295 5.25 17.65 -15.21
CA ILE A 295 5.61 16.81 -14.04
C ILE A 295 6.42 17.57 -12.98
N SER A 296 7.13 18.65 -13.35
CA SER A 296 7.96 19.40 -12.40
C SER A 296 7.20 20.50 -11.65
N GLY A 297 5.86 20.58 -11.75
CA GLY A 297 5.07 21.66 -11.15
C GLY A 297 5.39 23.04 -11.73
N CYS A 298 6.06 23.09 -12.89
CA CYS A 298 6.51 24.33 -13.52
C CYS A 298 5.50 24.75 -14.58
N TYR A 299 4.56 25.59 -14.17
CA TYR A 299 3.51 26.07 -15.07
C TYR A 299 3.98 27.19 -16.03
N ASN A 300 5.24 27.66 -15.92
CA ASN A 300 5.79 28.76 -16.72
C ASN A 300 7.25 28.49 -17.20
N ASP A 301 7.75 29.27 -18.17
CA ASP A 301 9.13 29.20 -18.71
C ASP A 301 10.26 29.44 -17.69
N SER A 302 9.94 29.86 -16.46
CA SER A 302 10.90 30.17 -15.39
C SER A 302 11.77 28.99 -14.94
N CYS A 303 11.37 27.75 -15.24
CA CYS A 303 12.15 26.57 -14.89
C CYS A 303 13.08 26.05 -16.01
N ALA A 304 13.22 26.77 -17.14
CA ALA A 304 14.04 26.29 -18.26
C ALA A 304 15.52 26.05 -17.86
N PHE A 305 16.05 26.88 -16.97
CA PHE A 305 17.42 26.78 -16.46
C PHE A 305 17.60 25.53 -15.59
N ASP A 306 16.79 25.38 -14.53
CA ASP A 306 16.86 24.21 -13.65
C ASP A 306 16.65 22.90 -14.40
N ARG A 307 15.75 22.88 -15.41
CA ARG A 307 15.52 21.72 -16.29
C ARG A 307 16.77 21.32 -17.10
N TYR A 308 17.46 22.28 -17.69
CA TYR A 308 18.68 22.02 -18.46
C TYR A 308 19.77 21.43 -17.58
N PHE A 309 19.95 21.97 -16.37
CA PHE A 309 20.94 21.47 -15.42
C PHE A 309 20.54 20.13 -14.80
N SER A 310 19.26 19.91 -14.47
CA SER A 310 18.77 18.60 -14.02
C SER A 310 19.00 17.53 -15.08
N ARG A 311 18.78 17.82 -16.38
CA ARG A 311 19.11 16.89 -17.47
C ARG A 311 20.60 16.61 -17.59
N LEU A 312 21.44 17.63 -17.44
CA LEU A 312 22.90 17.48 -17.49
C LEU A 312 23.47 16.70 -16.30
N LEU A 313 22.79 16.74 -15.15
CA LEU A 313 23.27 16.16 -13.91
C LEU A 313 22.57 14.85 -13.54
N TYR A 314 21.41 14.53 -14.13
CA TYR A 314 20.69 13.29 -13.83
C TYR A 314 21.44 12.08 -14.40
N LYS A 315 21.73 11.14 -13.51
CA LYS A 315 22.44 9.89 -13.80
C LYS A 315 21.42 8.76 -13.79
N PHE A 316 20.88 8.40 -14.95
CA PHE A 316 19.82 7.40 -15.06
C PHE A 316 20.19 6.05 -14.43
N ASN A 317 21.29 5.44 -14.86
CA ASN A 317 21.79 4.20 -14.28
C ASN A 317 22.14 4.39 -12.80
N GLY A 318 22.69 5.55 -12.43
CA GLY A 318 22.97 5.90 -11.04
C GLY A 318 21.71 5.89 -10.16
N THR A 319 20.62 6.45 -10.65
CA THR A 319 19.32 6.45 -9.97
C THR A 319 18.76 5.04 -9.84
N LEU A 320 18.79 4.23 -10.91
CA LEU A 320 18.30 2.84 -10.83
C LEU A 320 19.15 1.99 -9.87
N ASN A 321 20.47 2.16 -9.88
CA ASN A 321 21.38 1.53 -8.93
C ASN A 321 21.08 1.97 -7.50
N ALA A 322 20.85 3.27 -7.27
CA ALA A 322 20.51 3.80 -5.96
C ALA A 322 19.20 3.19 -5.43
N VAL A 323 18.14 3.17 -6.23
CA VAL A 323 16.87 2.54 -5.84
C VAL A 323 17.07 1.08 -5.42
N TYR A 324 17.82 0.31 -6.22
CA TYR A 324 18.10 -1.08 -5.90
C TYR A 324 18.89 -1.23 -4.59
N LEU A 325 20.01 -0.50 -4.46
CA LEU A 325 20.88 -0.58 -3.29
C LEU A 325 20.19 -0.10 -2.01
N ASP A 326 19.23 0.82 -2.13
CA ASP A 326 18.46 1.34 -1.01
C ASP A 326 17.41 0.32 -0.53
N TRP A 327 16.72 -0.38 -1.44
CA TRP A 327 15.74 -1.43 -1.08
C TRP A 327 16.36 -2.77 -0.67
N GLN A 328 17.50 -3.14 -1.25
CA GLN A 328 18.06 -4.48 -1.14
C GLN A 328 18.34 -4.93 0.31
N PRO A 329 18.90 -4.09 1.21
CA PRO A 329 19.11 -4.47 2.60
C PRO A 329 17.83 -4.86 3.34
N THR A 330 16.72 -4.15 3.06
CA THR A 330 15.40 -4.43 3.68
C THR A 330 14.82 -5.73 3.16
N ILE A 331 14.93 -5.97 1.86
CA ILE A 331 14.52 -7.24 1.24
C ILE A 331 15.34 -8.40 1.81
N ASP A 332 16.66 -8.24 1.94
CA ASP A 332 17.53 -9.28 2.49
C ASP A 332 17.27 -9.54 3.98
N PHE A 333 16.99 -8.49 4.75
CA PHE A 333 16.51 -8.64 6.13
C PHE A 333 15.16 -9.39 6.18
N ALA A 334 14.25 -9.11 5.26
CA ALA A 334 12.94 -9.76 5.20
C ALA A 334 13.00 -11.24 4.82
N LYS A 335 14.06 -11.69 4.12
CA LYS A 335 14.29 -13.11 3.81
C LYS A 335 14.66 -13.94 5.03
N VAL A 336 15.14 -13.30 6.10
CA VAL A 336 15.47 -13.99 7.35
C VAL A 336 14.21 -14.07 8.22
N ASP A 337 13.70 -15.29 8.42
CA ASP A 337 12.61 -15.54 9.37
C ASP A 337 13.17 -15.48 10.80
N TYR A 338 13.16 -14.28 11.38
CA TYR A 338 13.51 -14.11 12.78
C TYR A 338 12.37 -14.63 13.66
N PRO A 339 12.63 -15.50 14.65
CA PRO A 339 11.60 -15.96 15.56
C PRO A 339 11.05 -14.76 16.35
N LEU A 340 9.72 -14.62 16.35
CA LEU A 340 8.98 -13.63 17.14
C LEU A 340 8.99 -14.03 18.63
N ASN A 341 10.15 -13.97 19.28
CA ASN A 341 10.29 -14.16 20.72
C ASN A 341 10.27 -12.82 21.47
N ASP A 342 10.09 -12.85 22.79
CA ASP A 342 10.02 -11.63 23.61
C ASP A 342 11.28 -10.75 23.46
N ASN A 343 12.47 -11.35 23.25
CA ASN A 343 13.70 -10.61 22.98
C ASN A 343 13.65 -9.83 21.66
N PHE A 344 13.08 -10.42 20.61
CA PHE A 344 12.89 -9.75 19.33
C PHE A 344 11.85 -8.61 19.47
N LEU A 345 10.78 -8.83 20.22
CA LEU A 345 9.76 -7.79 20.50
C LEU A 345 10.31 -6.64 21.35
N GLU A 346 11.10 -6.92 22.38
CA GLU A 346 11.79 -5.89 23.18
C GLU A 346 12.82 -5.13 22.35
N LYS A 347 13.54 -5.82 21.46
CA LYS A 347 14.41 -5.16 20.48
C LYS A 347 13.61 -4.24 19.55
N LEU A 348 12.42 -4.64 19.08
CA LEU A 348 11.56 -3.78 18.28
C LEU A 348 11.08 -2.54 19.06
N LYS A 349 10.80 -2.67 20.36
CA LYS A 349 10.43 -1.53 21.21
C LYS A 349 11.59 -0.54 21.39
N SER A 350 12.82 -1.02 21.60
CA SER A 350 13.98 -0.14 21.77
C SER A 350 14.39 0.57 20.49
N LEU A 351 14.14 -0.03 19.32
CA LEU A 351 14.34 0.63 18.03
C LEU A 351 13.43 1.86 17.86
N ARG A 352 12.22 1.81 18.41
CA ARG A 352 11.26 2.93 18.43
C ARG A 352 11.72 4.10 19.32
N GLU A 353 12.51 3.83 20.35
CA GLU A 353 13.06 4.86 21.25
C GLU A 353 14.28 5.56 20.65
N ILE A 354 15.11 4.85 19.88
CA ILE A 354 16.26 5.41 19.16
C ILE A 354 15.79 6.43 18.10
N GLU A 355 14.65 6.17 17.48
CA GLU A 355 14.04 6.99 16.43
C GLU A 355 13.59 8.39 16.92
N LYS A 356 13.20 8.53 18.20
CA LYS A 356 12.77 9.80 18.78
C LYS A 356 13.92 10.80 19.02
N ASN A 357 15.16 10.32 19.16
CA ASN A 357 16.27 11.13 19.65
C ASN A 357 17.26 11.62 18.56
N HIS A 358 17.15 11.16 17.31
CA HIS A 358 18.09 11.53 16.25
C HIS A 358 17.39 12.01 14.97
N HIS A 359 17.29 13.34 14.83
CA HIS A 359 17.14 14.00 13.53
C HIS A 359 18.47 13.96 12.77
N THR A 360 18.84 12.80 12.21
CA THR A 360 19.90 12.77 11.18
C THR A 360 19.59 11.69 10.16
N PHE A 361 19.19 12.16 8.97
CA PHE A 361 19.25 11.49 7.68
C PHE A 361 20.51 10.65 7.55
N ASN A 362 20.40 9.32 7.62
CA ASN A 362 21.22 8.28 6.96
C ASN A 362 20.91 6.94 7.66
N VAL A 363 20.60 5.87 6.91
CA VAL A 363 20.08 4.54 7.34
C VAL A 363 18.54 4.41 7.38
N TYR A 364 17.86 4.95 6.37
CA TYR A 364 16.37 5.08 6.35
C TYR A 364 15.57 3.92 5.73
N ARG A 365 16.11 2.70 5.60
CA ARG A 365 15.31 1.57 5.08
C ARG A 365 15.31 0.27 5.87
N LEU A 366 16.17 0.13 6.87
CA LEU A 366 16.14 -1.07 7.74
C LEU A 366 14.93 -1.13 8.69
N TYR A 367 14.10 -0.07 8.77
CA TYR A 367 13.02 0.06 9.76
C TYR A 367 11.61 0.28 9.18
N GLU A 368 11.39 0.10 7.87
CA GLU A 368 10.07 0.16 7.21
C GLU A 368 9.10 -0.99 7.59
N ARG A 369 9.30 -1.70 8.70
CA ARG A 369 8.44 -2.87 9.03
C ARG A 369 7.08 -2.52 9.64
N TYR A 370 6.77 -1.25 9.96
CA TYR A 370 5.48 -0.91 10.60
C TYR A 370 4.81 0.42 10.20
N GLY A 371 5.22 1.10 9.11
CA GLY A 371 4.52 2.31 8.65
C GLY A 371 5.21 3.00 7.46
N PHE A 372 4.41 3.53 6.53
CA PHE A 372 4.90 4.22 5.33
C PHE A 372 5.00 5.73 5.54
N PHE A 373 6.08 6.34 5.04
CA PHE A 373 6.17 7.78 4.85
C PHE A 373 6.01 8.12 3.37
N PHE A 374 5.16 9.11 3.05
CA PHE A 374 5.12 9.75 1.74
C PHE A 374 6.11 10.91 1.70
N LEU A 375 7.01 10.91 0.71
CA LEU A 375 7.72 12.12 0.30
C LEU A 375 6.88 12.87 -0.72
N LYS A 376 6.19 13.93 -0.29
CA LYS A 376 5.53 14.88 -1.20
C LYS A 376 6.47 16.08 -1.39
N ASN A 377 7.15 16.11 -2.54
CA ASN A 377 8.08 17.19 -2.89
C ASN A 377 7.25 18.37 -3.43
N TYR A 378 6.90 19.34 -2.59
CA TYR A 378 6.33 20.61 -3.06
C TYR A 378 7.47 21.51 -3.54
N VAL A 379 7.61 21.60 -4.87
CA VAL A 379 8.45 22.60 -5.52
C VAL A 379 7.79 23.97 -5.30
N GLY A 380 8.19 24.72 -4.28
CA GLY A 380 7.70 26.09 -4.12
C GLY A 380 7.99 26.84 -2.83
N GLU A 381 8.20 26.18 -1.69
CA GLU A 381 8.34 26.91 -0.41
C GLU A 381 9.72 26.73 0.23
N LYS A 382 10.32 27.87 0.60
CA LYS A 382 11.65 27.98 1.18
C LYS A 382 11.81 27.07 2.40
N HIS A 383 12.71 26.10 2.27
CA HIS A 383 13.42 25.39 3.34
C HIS A 383 12.62 25.10 4.63
N LYS A 384 11.64 24.22 4.53
CA LYS A 384 11.35 23.23 5.58
C LYS A 384 11.05 21.91 4.90
N ASN A 385 11.97 20.94 5.02
CA ASN A 385 11.65 19.54 4.77
C ASN A 385 10.73 19.10 5.91
N THR A 386 9.43 19.38 5.77
CA THR A 386 8.43 18.92 6.73
C THR A 386 8.10 17.47 6.40
N ILE A 387 8.50 16.55 7.28
CA ILE A 387 8.04 15.17 7.24
C ILE A 387 6.56 15.20 7.64
N TYR A 388 5.67 14.84 6.73
CA TYR A 388 4.28 14.58 7.07
C TYR A 388 4.18 13.13 7.53
N TYR A 389 3.86 12.95 8.81
CA TYR A 389 3.19 11.74 9.27
C TYR A 389 1.71 11.92 8.91
N GLU A 390 1.25 11.23 7.88
CA GLU A 390 -0.17 11.18 7.55
C GLU A 390 -0.72 9.88 8.13
N GLU A 391 -1.26 9.96 9.35
CA GLU A 391 -2.27 9.00 9.80
C GLU A 391 -3.37 9.04 8.75
N GLY A 392 -3.60 7.90 8.09
CA GLY A 392 -4.41 7.84 6.87
C GLY A 392 -5.71 8.62 6.99
N TYR A 393 -6.02 9.42 5.97
CA TYR A 393 -7.32 10.03 5.70
C TYR A 393 -8.20 10.29 6.94
N THR A 394 -7.83 11.28 7.73
CA THR A 394 -8.80 12.00 8.56
C THR A 394 -8.89 13.42 8.03
N ASN A 395 -10.13 13.84 7.76
CA ASN A 395 -10.43 15.19 7.35
C ASN A 395 -9.81 16.18 8.36
N ILE A 396 -9.22 17.22 7.78
CA ILE A 396 -8.74 18.41 8.45
C ILE A 396 -9.88 18.97 9.31
N GLU A 397 -9.76 18.87 10.63
CA GLU A 397 -9.96 19.95 11.59
C GLU A 397 -9.74 19.42 13.03
N THR A 398 -8.90 20.13 13.79
CA THR A 398 -8.60 19.99 15.24
C THR A 398 -7.63 18.88 15.68
N LEU A 399 -6.35 19.24 15.69
CA LEU A 399 -5.28 18.58 16.45
C LEU A 399 -5.20 19.18 17.87
N SER A 400 -5.56 18.39 18.89
CA SER A 400 -4.84 18.38 20.16
C SER A 400 -5.10 17.07 20.90
N ASP A 401 -4.01 16.37 21.22
CA ASP A 401 -3.89 15.31 22.23
C ASP A 401 -4.56 13.96 21.98
N VAL A 402 -3.86 13.05 21.29
CA VAL A 402 -4.07 11.60 21.47
C VAL A 402 -2.74 10.82 21.39
N CYS A 403 -2.23 10.43 22.56
CA CYS A 403 -1.22 9.40 22.73
C CYS A 403 -1.88 8.02 22.70
N TYR A 404 -1.80 7.24 21.62
CA TYR A 404 -2.06 5.79 21.68
C TYR A 404 -1.14 4.99 20.76
N SER A 405 -0.21 4.28 21.38
CA SER A 405 0.56 3.23 20.74
C SER A 405 0.80 2.13 21.75
N LEU A 406 -0.28 1.40 22.03
CA LEU A 406 -0.33 0.21 22.85
C LEU A 406 -1.51 -0.56 22.27
N ASN A 407 -1.27 -1.44 21.28
CA ASN A 407 -2.08 -2.64 21.03
C ASN A 407 -1.59 -3.52 19.87
N LEU A 408 -0.64 -3.09 19.02
CA LEU A 408 -0.09 -3.98 17.98
C LEU A 408 0.70 -5.18 18.56
N ALA A 409 1.22 -5.07 19.78
CA ALA A 409 1.91 -6.15 20.49
C ALA A 409 0.97 -7.16 21.17
N ALA A 410 -0.31 -6.81 21.35
CA ALA A 410 -1.30 -7.71 21.94
C ALA A 410 -1.88 -8.68 20.91
N ALA A 411 -2.00 -8.28 19.64
CA ALA A 411 -2.49 -9.13 18.55
C ALA A 411 -1.51 -10.27 18.15
N VAL A 412 -0.25 -10.22 18.60
CA VAL A 412 0.73 -11.32 18.44
C VAL A 412 0.75 -12.25 19.66
N ARG A 413 -0.03 -11.93 20.71
CA ARG A 413 -0.08 -12.68 21.98
C ARG A 413 -1.37 -13.47 22.24
N ALA A 414 -2.39 -13.37 21.39
CA ALA A 414 -3.63 -14.15 21.51
C ALA A 414 -3.60 -15.39 20.62
#